data_AF-A0AAD9EEA8-F1
#
_entry.id   AF-A0AAD9EEA8-F1
#
_cell.length_a   1.000
_cell.length_b   1.000
_cell.length_c   1.000
_cell.angle_alpha   90.00
_cell.angle_beta   90.00
_cell.angle_gamma   90.00
#
_symmetry.space_group_name_H-M   'P 1'
#
loop_
_entity.id
_entity.type
_entity.pdbx_description
1 polymer ?
#
loop_
_entity_poly.entity_id
_entity_poly.type
_entity_poly.pdbx_seq_one_letter_code
_entity_poly.pdbx_strand_id
1 'polypeptide(L)' 'MELATARQQIQLLQAQVNNSITRKRKAVHIDPNTKFATISNVRQAQIKAGDVINDTDESSASEYPSEAESCIIVAEMPS' A
#
# COMPACT_ATOMS: atom_id res chain seq x y z
N MET A 1 -26.90 9.93 -19.41
CA MET A 1 -25.79 10.26 -18.48
C MET A 1 -25.25 9.01 -17.81
N GLU A 2 -26.10 8.18 -17.22
CA GLU A 2 -25.75 6.97 -16.45
C GLU A 2 -24.85 5.94 -17.18
N LEU A 3 -25.09 5.73 -18.46
CA LEU A 3 -24.30 4.80 -19.27
C LEU A 3 -22.86 5.31 -19.54
N ALA A 4 -22.68 6.63 -19.66
CA ALA A 4 -21.35 7.22 -19.86
C ALA A 4 -20.53 7.16 -18.57
N THR A 5 -21.15 7.45 -17.42
CA THR A 5 -20.52 7.35 -16.10
C THR A 5 -20.15 5.91 -15.74
N ALA A 6 -21.02 4.94 -16.06
CA ALA A 6 -20.73 3.52 -15.85
C ALA A 6 -19.49 3.06 -16.66
N ARG A 7 -19.35 3.51 -17.91
CA ARG A 7 -18.18 3.19 -18.74
C ARG A 7 -16.89 3.80 -18.19
N GLN A 8 -16.94 5.03 -17.69
CA GLN A 8 -15.80 5.67 -17.05
C GLN A 8 -15.36 4.92 -15.79
N GLN A 9 -16.31 4.49 -14.96
CA GLN A 9 -16.01 3.68 -13.77
C GLN A 9 -15.36 2.34 -14.14
N ILE A 10 -15.90 1.64 -15.14
CA ILE A 10 -15.30 0.39 -15.63
C ILE A 10 -13.86 0.61 -16.09
N GLN A 11 -13.59 1.67 -16.86
CA GLN A 11 -12.22 1.99 -17.31
C GLN A 11 -11.28 2.28 -16.15
N LEU A 12 -11.74 3.00 -15.13
CA LEU A 12 -10.96 3.30 -13.93
C LEU A 12 -10.63 2.03 -13.15
N LEU A 13 -11.63 1.18 -12.92
CA LEU A 13 -11.47 -0.12 -12.26
C LEU A 13 -10.52 -1.03 -13.05
N GLN A 14 -10.65 -1.06 -14.38
CA GLN A 14 -9.75 -1.81 -15.26
C GLN A 14 -8.30 -1.33 -15.13
N ALA A 15 -8.08 -0.01 -15.09
CA ALA A 15 -6.76 0.57 -14.90
C ALA A 15 -6.18 0.19 -13.52
N GLN A 16 -6.99 0.22 -12.46
CA GLN A 16 -6.56 -0.18 -11.12
C GLN A 16 -6.17 -1.66 -11.04
N VAL A 17 -6.95 -2.54 -11.67
CA VAL A 17 -6.65 -3.98 -11.77
C VAL A 17 -5.38 -4.21 -12.60
N ASN A 18 -5.23 -3.52 -13.73
CA ASN A 18 -4.03 -3.66 -14.56
C ASN A 18 -2.77 -3.18 -13.82
N ASN A 19 -2.87 -2.08 -13.06
CA ASN A 19 -1.78 -1.56 -12.24
C ASN A 19 -1.42 -2.47 -11.05
N SER A 20 -2.39 -3.20 -10.50
CA SER A 20 -2.12 -4.18 -9.44
C SER A 20 -1.48 -5.47 -9.99
N ILE A 21 -1.86 -5.88 -11.21
CA ILE A 21 -1.26 -7.03 -11.90
C ILE A 21 0.18 -6.73 -12.32
N THR A 22 0.50 -5.51 -12.75
CA THR A 22 1.89 -5.11 -13.06
C THR A 22 2.76 -5.01 -11.80
N ARG A 23 2.17 -4.74 -10.63
CA ARG A 23 2.84 -4.83 -9.32
C ARG A 23 3.02 -6.30 -8.86
N LYS A 24 3.51 -7.18 -9.75
CA LYS A 24 3.95 -8.52 -9.35
C LYS A 24 5.01 -8.38 -8.26
N ARG A 25 4.95 -9.20 -7.21
CA ARG A 25 5.95 -9.23 -6.13
C ARG A 25 7.34 -9.39 -6.78
N LYS A 26 8.13 -8.31 -6.79
CA LYS A 26 9.46 -8.34 -7.39
C LYS A 26 10.40 -9.09 -6.44
N ALA A 27 11.22 -9.96 -7.01
CA ALA A 27 12.19 -10.71 -6.23
C ALA A 27 13.21 -9.74 -5.65
N VAL A 28 13.28 -9.68 -4.32
CA VAL A 28 14.33 -8.95 -3.62
C VAL A 28 15.52 -9.89 -3.49
N HIS A 29 16.66 -9.51 -4.08
CA HIS A 29 17.88 -10.28 -3.93
C HIS A 29 18.37 -10.13 -2.48
N ILE A 30 18.50 -11.25 -1.77
CA ILE A 30 19.01 -11.31 -0.40
C ILE A 30 20.22 -12.22 -0.33
N ASP A 31 21.09 -11.96 0.65
CA ASP A 31 22.21 -12.86 0.92
C ASP A 31 21.70 -14.24 1.36
N PRO A 32 22.28 -15.34 0.86
CA PRO A 32 21.82 -16.70 1.19
C PRO A 32 21.83 -17.02 2.69
N ASN A 33 22.64 -16.33 3.50
CA ASN A 33 22.73 -16.53 4.94
C ASN A 33 21.72 -15.68 5.73
N THR A 34 20.94 -14.84 5.06
CA THR A 34 19.91 -14.01 5.68
C THR A 34 18.53 -14.63 5.52
N LYS A 35 17.78 -14.74 6.62
CA LYS A 35 16.43 -15.33 6.62
C LYS A 35 15.37 -14.41 6.00
N PHE A 36 15.58 -13.09 6.10
CA PHE A 36 14.63 -12.06 5.66
C PHE A 36 15.35 -10.90 4.97
N ALA A 37 14.68 -10.26 4.01
CA ALA A 37 15.16 -9.03 3.40
C ALA A 37 15.07 -7.86 4.38
N THR A 38 16.09 -6.98 4.39
CA THR A 38 15.98 -5.70 5.07
C THR A 38 15.18 -4.71 4.23
N ILE A 39 14.70 -3.63 4.87
CA ILE A 39 13.99 -2.54 4.18
C ILE A 39 14.87 -1.93 3.08
N SER A 40 16.17 -1.79 3.32
CA SER A 40 17.13 -1.29 2.32
C SER A 40 17.20 -2.19 1.09
N ASN A 41 17.22 -3.51 1.27
CA ASN A 41 17.23 -4.47 0.16
C ASN A 41 15.96 -4.33 -0.70
N VAL A 42 14.81 -4.16 -0.05
CA VAL A 42 13.52 -3.95 -0.72
C VAL A 42 13.53 -2.65 -1.53
N ARG A 43 13.94 -1.53 -0.91
CA ARG A 43 14.03 -0.22 -1.59
C ARG A 43 14.97 -0.27 -2.78
N GLN A 44 16.14 -0.88 -2.63
CA GLN A 44 17.11 -1.00 -3.73
C GLN A 44 16.55 -1.86 -4.88
N ALA A 45 15.81 -2.93 -4.58
CA ALA A 45 15.16 -3.75 -5.60
C ALA A 45 14.07 -2.97 -6.36
N GLN A 46 13.29 -2.12 -5.67
CA GLN A 46 12.28 -1.25 -6.28
C GLN A 46 12.92 -0.20 -7.20
N ILE A 47 14.02 0.43 -6.78
CA ILE A 47 14.77 1.41 -7.59
C ILE A 47 15.35 0.73 -8.84
N LYS A 48 16.05 -0.40 -8.68
CA LYS A 48 16.62 -1.16 -9.81
C LYS A 48 15.56 -1.61 -10.81
N ALA A 49 14.36 -1.88 -10.33
CA ALA A 49 13.25 -2.32 -11.18
C ALA A 49 12.45 -1.15 -11.79
N GLY A 50 12.88 0.11 -11.57
CA GLY A 50 12.29 1.32 -12.14
C GLY A 50 10.95 1.73 -11.52
N ASP A 51 10.55 1.15 -10.38
CA ASP A 51 9.26 1.47 -9.73
C ASP A 51 9.30 2.76 -8.90
N VAL A 52 10.50 3.16 -8.47
CA VAL A 52 10.74 4.31 -7.61
C VAL A 52 11.95 5.05 -8.18
N ILE A 53 11.75 6.30 -8.59
CA ILE A 53 12.86 7.25 -8.81
C ILE A 53 13.47 7.46 -7.42
N ASN A 54 14.80 7.53 -7.31
CA ASN A 54 15.52 7.71 -6.04
C ASN A 54 15.28 9.12 -5.47
N ASP A 55 14.03 9.48 -5.25
CA ASP A 55 13.59 10.71 -4.65
C ASP A 55 13.85 10.55 -3.16
N THR A 56 14.86 11.26 -2.69
CA THR A 56 15.26 11.40 -1.28
C THR A 56 14.22 12.23 -0.51
N ASP A 57 12.94 12.19 -0.92
CA ASP A 57 11.88 12.91 -0.24
C ASP A 57 11.10 11.94 0.64
N GLU A 58 11.46 11.99 1.91
CA GLU A 58 10.82 11.32 3.03
C GLU A 58 9.43 11.91 3.31
N SER A 59 8.61 12.17 2.29
CA SER A 59 7.28 12.71 2.47
C SER A 59 6.24 11.59 2.42
N SER A 60 6.22 10.77 3.46
CA SER A 60 5.08 9.91 3.79
C SER A 60 4.09 10.67 4.65
N ALA A 61 3.47 11.72 4.10
CA ALA A 61 2.30 12.33 4.71
C ALA A 61 1.05 11.49 4.38
N SER A 62 0.87 10.39 5.11
CA SER A 62 -0.39 9.66 5.14
C SER A 62 -1.02 9.83 6.53
N GLU A 63 -1.50 11.04 6.82
CA GLU A 63 -2.47 11.27 7.89
C GLU A 63 -3.81 10.67 7.46
N TYR A 64 -4.02 9.39 7.76
CA TYR A 64 -5.38 8.87 7.84
C TYR A 64 -5.99 9.41 9.13
N PRO A 65 -7.14 10.10 9.09
CA PRO A 65 -7.87 10.38 10.31
C PRO A 65 -8.29 9.03 10.90
N SER A 66 -7.80 8.73 12.11
CA SER A 66 -8.29 7.58 12.87
C SER A 66 -9.79 7.79 13.10
N GLU A 67 -10.63 6.94 12.51
CA GLU A 67 -12.05 6.90 12.81
C GLU A 67 -12.21 6.75 14.33
N ALA A 68 -13.13 7.53 14.91
CA ALA A 68 -13.31 7.60 16.35
C ALA A 68 -13.55 6.20 16.93
N GLU A 69 -12.68 5.80 17.86
CA GLU A 69 -12.83 4.56 18.62
C GLU A 69 -14.21 4.54 19.28
N SER A 70 -15.04 3.56 18.92
CA SER A 70 -16.29 3.26 19.62
C SER A 70 -15.93 2.66 20.98
N CYS A 71 -15.68 3.51 21.98
CA CYS A 71 -15.39 3.11 23.35
C CYS A 71 -16.48 2.17 23.89
N ILE A 72 -16.08 0.98 24.32
CA ILE A 72 -16.96 0.05 25.05
C ILE A 72 -16.94 0.47 26.52
N ILE A 73 -18.08 0.92 27.06
CA ILE A 73 -18.20 1.23 28.49
C ILE A 73 -18.48 -0.09 29.24
N VAL A 74 -17.54 -0.49 30.10
CA VAL A 74 -17.75 -1.57 31.07
C VAL A 74 -18.47 -0.96 32.26
N ALA A 75 -19.72 -1.37 32.48
CA ALA A 75 -20.45 -0.98 33.69
C ALA A 75 -19.93 -1.79 34.89
N GLU A 76 -19.39 -1.11 35.90
CA GLU A 76 -19.08 -1.73 37.19
C GLU A 76 -20.38 -1.96 37.97
N MET A 77 -20.60 -3.20 38.41
CA MET A 77 -21.71 -3.50 39.32
C MET A 77 -21.31 -3.10 40.75
N PRO A 78 -22.17 -2.37 41.50
CA PRO A 78 -21.88 -2.00 42.87
C PRO A 78 -21.88 -3.25 43.78
N SER A 79 -20.89 -3.34 44.67
CA SER A 79 -20.77 -4.39 45.70
C SER A 79 -21.77 -4.21 46.83
#